data_AF-X1IIW1-F1
#
_entry.id   AF-X1IIW1-F1
#
_cell.length_a   1.000
_cell.length_b   1.000
_cell.length_c   1.000
_cell.angle_alpha   90.00
_cell.angle_beta   90.00
_cell.angle_gamma   90.00
#
_symmetry.space_group_name_H-M   'P 1'
#
loop_
_entity.id
_entity.type
_entity.pdbx_description
1 polymer ?
#
loop_
_entity_poly.entity_id
_entity_poly.type
_entity_poly.pdbx_seq_one_letter_code
_entity_poly.pdbx_strand_id
1 'polypeptide(L)'
;VFLYLSIGFELLMKIMISLKNYKDNNSFPTEEELRGMGHDLDKLRKGVIKNYDKISGDIIEKYREIENDKKFISNHFMLIKIIKLIAQFAINGRYFELNFITKKEIFEKTNSGKRGINYSHAPIVKMNILVHNYVKKDHPSLADKMNFDDPNNPWVEANRLHIIPPLKKFIGALARQFSLGILGYEATKCRSINTIKRYAYLKDYKVEDKDWIIK
;
A
#
# COMPACT_ATOMS: atom_id res chain seq x y z
N VAL A 1 -2.63 -0.56 -13.37
CA VAL A 1 -2.97 -0.99 -11.99
C VAL A 1 -2.40 -0.05 -10.92
N PHE A 2 -1.09 0.24 -10.86
CA PHE A 2 -0.50 1.05 -9.78
C PHE A 2 -1.05 2.47 -9.65
N LEU A 3 -1.36 3.15 -10.76
CA LEU A 3 -2.02 4.45 -10.70
C LEU A 3 -3.37 4.37 -9.96
N TYR A 4 -4.22 3.42 -10.34
CA TYR A 4 -5.53 3.23 -9.71
C TYR A 4 -5.41 2.79 -8.25
N LEU A 5 -4.45 1.93 -7.91
CA LEU A 5 -4.17 1.60 -6.51
C LEU A 5 -3.74 2.83 -5.72
N SER A 6 -2.87 3.68 -6.29
CA SER A 6 -2.45 4.91 -5.61
C SER A 6 -3.62 5.84 -5.35
N ILE A 7 -4.44 6.12 -6.38
CA ILE A 7 -5.61 6.99 -6.25
C ILE A 7 -6.61 6.40 -5.25
N GLY A 8 -6.88 5.09 -5.34
CA GLY A 8 -7.80 4.40 -4.43
C GLY A 8 -7.35 4.46 -2.97
N PHE A 9 -6.07 4.19 -2.70
CA PHE A 9 -5.51 4.31 -1.34
C PHE A 9 -5.50 5.75 -0.84
N GLU A 10 -5.15 6.71 -1.70
CA GLU A 10 -5.16 8.14 -1.35
C GLU A 10 -6.56 8.57 -0.91
N LEU A 11 -7.57 8.32 -1.74
CA LEU A 11 -8.96 8.69 -1.47
C LEU A 11 -9.47 8.02 -0.20
N LEU A 12 -9.22 6.71 -0.05
CA LEU A 12 -9.64 5.97 1.13
C LEU A 12 -9.03 6.56 2.42
N MET A 13 -7.72 6.79 2.43
CA MET A 13 -7.05 7.33 3.63
C MET A 13 -7.47 8.77 3.94
N LYS A 14 -7.70 9.62 2.92
CA LYS A 14 -8.24 10.97 3.13
C LYS A 14 -9.64 10.92 3.76
N ILE A 15 -10.52 10.05 3.27
CA ILE A 15 -11.86 9.85 3.86
C ILE A 15 -11.73 9.40 5.33
N MET A 16 -10.82 8.48 5.64
CA MET A 16 -10.59 8.02 7.01
C MET A 16 -10.13 9.16 7.92
N ILE A 17 -9.18 9.97 7.47
CA ILE A 17 -8.69 11.13 8.23
C ILE A 17 -9.83 12.14 8.44
N SER A 18 -10.63 12.41 7.41
CA SER A 18 -11.78 13.33 7.52
C SER A 18 -12.83 12.85 8.52
N LEU A 19 -13.18 11.56 8.48
CA LEU A 19 -14.15 10.98 9.42
C LEU A 19 -13.62 11.02 10.84
N LYS A 20 -12.33 10.72 11.05
CA LYS A 20 -11.71 10.83 12.36
C LYS A 20 -11.69 12.28 12.85
N ASN A 21 -11.39 13.24 11.96
CA ASN A 21 -11.44 14.66 12.32
C ASN A 21 -12.85 15.09 12.74
N TYR A 22 -13.88 14.64 12.02
CA TYR A 22 -15.26 14.90 12.40
C TYR A 22 -15.63 14.28 13.74
N LYS A 23 -15.22 13.03 14.01
CA LYS A 23 -15.40 12.41 15.33
C LYS A 23 -14.75 13.22 16.45
N ASP A 24 -13.53 13.70 16.23
CA ASP A 24 -12.72 14.30 17.28
C ASP A 24 -13.04 15.80 17.50
N ASN A 25 -13.44 16.52 16.45
CA ASN A 25 -13.61 17.98 16.45
C ASN A 25 -15.01 18.46 16.02
N ASN A 26 -15.92 17.54 15.68
CA ASN A 26 -17.25 17.81 15.13
C ASN A 26 -17.24 18.64 13.82
N SER A 27 -16.14 18.59 13.07
CA SER A 27 -15.97 19.27 11.78
C SER A 27 -15.18 18.42 10.79
N PHE A 28 -15.62 18.44 9.52
CA PHE A 28 -14.83 17.86 8.43
C PHE A 28 -13.72 18.83 8.01
N PRO A 29 -12.56 18.33 7.56
CA PRO A 29 -11.56 19.19 6.95
C PRO A 29 -12.13 19.89 5.71
N THR A 30 -11.70 21.12 5.47
CA THR A 30 -12.03 21.87 4.25
C THR A 30 -11.35 21.24 3.03
N GLU A 31 -11.80 21.65 1.84
CA GLU A 31 -11.14 21.24 0.60
C GLU A 31 -9.67 21.67 0.55
N GLU A 32 -9.35 22.86 1.06
CA GLU A 32 -7.99 23.38 1.12
C GLU A 32 -7.11 22.51 2.02
N GLU A 33 -7.60 22.14 3.20
CA GLU A 33 -6.90 21.25 4.13
C GLU A 33 -6.65 19.87 3.49
N LEU A 34 -7.66 19.32 2.80
CA LEU A 34 -7.53 18.03 2.10
C LEU A 34 -6.54 18.07 0.93
N ARG A 35 -6.49 19.17 0.18
CA ARG A 35 -5.49 19.39 -0.86
C ARG A 35 -4.10 19.51 -0.23
N GLY A 36 -3.97 20.25 0.87
CA GLY A 36 -2.73 20.42 1.64
C GLY A 36 -2.16 19.12 2.24
N MET A 37 -2.99 18.09 2.43
CA MET A 37 -2.49 16.76 2.81
C MET A 37 -1.56 16.15 1.75
N GLY A 38 -1.74 16.52 0.47
CA GLY A 38 -0.97 16.03 -0.67
C GLY A 38 -1.40 14.65 -1.16
N HIS A 39 -0.55 14.06 -2.02
CA HIS A 39 -0.76 12.74 -2.65
C HIS A 39 0.20 11.66 -2.10
N ASP A 40 0.99 12.00 -1.06
CA ASP A 40 1.96 11.09 -0.48
C ASP A 40 1.27 10.02 0.37
N LEU A 41 1.22 8.79 -0.14
CA LEU A 41 0.61 7.67 0.55
C LEU A 41 1.31 7.32 1.88
N ASP A 42 2.61 7.57 2.04
CA ASP A 42 3.29 7.33 3.32
C ASP A 42 2.88 8.37 4.37
N LYS A 43 2.72 9.63 3.96
CA LYS A 43 2.18 10.69 4.84
C LYS A 43 0.74 10.39 5.25
N LEU A 44 -0.10 9.97 4.30
CA LEU A 44 -1.48 9.58 4.57
C LEU A 44 -1.56 8.32 5.46
N ARG A 45 -0.70 7.32 5.22
CA ARG A 45 -0.56 6.13 6.09
C ARG A 45 -0.26 6.53 7.53
N LYS A 46 0.68 7.45 7.75
CA LYS A 46 0.99 8.00 9.09
C LYS A 46 -0.22 8.73 9.69
N GLY A 47 -0.98 9.44 8.87
CA GLY A 47 -2.25 10.06 9.28
C GLY A 47 -3.26 9.03 9.79
N VAL A 48 -3.52 7.95 9.05
CA VAL A 48 -4.47 6.91 9.47
C VAL A 48 -4.00 6.06 10.64
N ILE A 49 -2.68 6.01 10.92
CA ILE A 49 -2.16 5.39 12.15
C ILE A 49 -2.58 6.20 13.38
N LYS A 50 -2.64 7.53 13.29
CA LYS A 50 -3.06 8.39 14.42
C LYS A 50 -4.51 8.16 14.83
N ASN A 51 -5.33 7.59 13.95
CA ASN A 51 -6.70 7.23 14.29
C ASN A 51 -6.78 6.26 15.49
N TYR A 52 -5.70 5.48 15.72
CA TYR A 52 -5.59 4.56 16.84
C TYR A 52 -5.22 5.21 18.18
N ASP A 53 -4.85 6.49 18.22
CA ASP A 53 -4.32 7.12 19.45
C ASP A 53 -5.42 7.57 20.42
N LYS A 54 -6.67 7.68 19.95
CA LYS A 54 -7.83 8.09 20.74
C LYS A 54 -8.99 7.10 20.56
N ILE A 55 -8.75 5.84 20.94
CA ILE A 55 -9.76 4.78 20.97
C ILE A 55 -10.23 4.62 22.42
N SER A 56 -11.55 4.42 22.63
CA SER A 56 -12.08 4.15 23.97
C SER A 56 -11.58 2.80 24.50
N GLY A 57 -11.37 2.70 25.82
CA GLY A 57 -10.90 1.48 26.48
C GLY A 57 -11.75 0.25 26.12
N ASP A 58 -13.07 0.40 26.13
CA ASP A 58 -14.02 -0.68 25.80
C ASP A 58 -13.81 -1.28 24.40
N ILE A 59 -13.37 -0.48 23.43
CA ILE A 59 -13.11 -0.96 22.06
C ILE A 59 -11.78 -1.74 22.03
N ILE A 60 -10.77 -1.28 22.78
CA ILE A 60 -9.46 -1.94 22.85
C ILE A 60 -9.59 -3.31 23.54
N GLU A 61 -10.30 -3.37 24.66
CA GLU A 61 -10.52 -4.62 25.41
C GLU A 61 -11.28 -5.67 24.60
N LYS A 62 -12.22 -5.22 23.76
CA LYS A 62 -13.06 -6.09 22.95
C LYS A 62 -12.37 -6.64 21.70
N TYR A 63 -11.40 -5.92 21.12
CA TYR A 63 -10.82 -6.24 19.81
C TYR A 63 -9.29 -6.17 19.83
N ARG A 64 -8.64 -7.30 20.17
CA ARG A 64 -7.18 -7.44 20.16
C ARG A 64 -6.55 -7.18 18.78
N GLU A 65 -7.31 -7.36 17.70
CA GLU A 65 -6.88 -7.13 16.33
C GLU A 65 -6.47 -5.67 16.07
N ILE A 66 -6.97 -4.71 16.85
CA ILE A 66 -6.67 -3.29 16.72
C ILE A 66 -5.18 -2.99 16.93
N GLU A 67 -4.58 -3.58 17.96
CA GLU A 67 -3.15 -3.39 18.25
C GLU A 67 -2.28 -4.01 17.16
N ASN A 68 -2.67 -5.20 16.71
CA ASN A 68 -1.99 -5.89 15.63
C ASN A 68 -2.05 -5.10 14.32
N ASP A 69 -3.20 -4.51 14.00
CA ASP A 69 -3.38 -3.65 12.83
C ASP A 69 -2.53 -2.39 12.92
N LYS A 70 -2.55 -1.71 14.07
CA LYS A 70 -1.71 -0.53 14.31
C LYS A 70 -0.24 -0.88 14.08
N LYS A 71 0.24 -1.97 14.67
CA LYS A 71 1.62 -2.44 14.54
C LYS A 71 1.96 -2.79 13.09
N PHE A 72 1.09 -3.51 12.40
CA PHE A 72 1.28 -3.93 11.01
C PHE A 72 1.37 -2.71 10.08
N ILE A 73 0.38 -1.82 10.12
CA ILE A 73 0.36 -0.62 9.26
C ILE A 73 1.58 0.26 9.56
N SER A 74 2.01 0.33 10.81
CA SER A 74 3.15 1.17 11.23
C SER A 74 4.49 0.64 10.75
N ASN A 75 4.73 -0.67 10.88
CA ASN A 75 6.08 -1.22 10.89
C ASN A 75 6.34 -2.31 9.84
N HIS A 76 5.32 -2.83 9.14
CA HIS A 76 5.53 -3.93 8.21
C HIS A 76 6.37 -3.50 7.00
N PHE A 77 7.64 -3.92 6.98
CA PHE A 77 8.64 -3.48 6.00
C PHE A 77 8.15 -3.62 4.56
N MET A 78 7.60 -4.79 4.20
CA MET A 78 7.16 -5.05 2.83
C MET A 78 5.99 -4.18 2.43
N LEU A 79 5.06 -3.91 3.36
CA LEU A 79 3.94 -3.02 3.10
C LEU A 79 4.45 -1.61 2.79
N ILE A 80 5.32 -1.09 3.67
CA ILE A 80 5.88 0.26 3.51
C ILE A 80 6.64 0.38 2.19
N LYS A 81 7.43 -0.65 1.83
CA LYS A 81 8.17 -0.69 0.56
C LYS A 81 7.22 -0.64 -0.64
N ILE A 82 6.17 -1.47 -0.65
CA ILE A 82 5.18 -1.52 -1.73
C ILE A 82 4.44 -0.18 -1.84
N ILE A 83 3.96 0.39 -0.73
CA ILE A 83 3.24 1.68 -0.71
C ILE A 83 4.12 2.79 -1.29
N LYS A 84 5.41 2.85 -0.92
CA LYS A 84 6.36 3.82 -1.48
C LYS A 84 6.53 3.66 -3.00
N LEU A 85 6.62 2.43 -3.50
CA LEU A 85 6.73 2.18 -4.94
C LEU A 85 5.47 2.58 -5.70
N ILE A 86 4.28 2.27 -5.15
CA ILE A 86 2.99 2.69 -5.72
C ILE A 86 2.88 4.22 -5.76
N ALA A 87 3.23 4.91 -4.67
CA ALA A 87 3.22 6.36 -4.60
C ALA A 87 4.19 7.00 -5.61
N GLN A 88 5.43 6.49 -5.69
CA GLN A 88 6.43 6.96 -6.66
C GLN A 88 5.95 6.79 -8.10
N PHE A 89 5.26 5.68 -8.39
CA PHE A 89 4.66 5.47 -9.71
C PHE A 89 3.62 6.53 -10.05
N ALA A 90 2.74 6.88 -9.11
CA ALA A 90 1.71 7.90 -9.36
C ALA A 90 2.27 9.32 -9.52
N ILE A 91 3.31 9.66 -8.76
CA ILE A 91 3.93 11.00 -8.83
C ILE A 91 4.75 11.13 -10.12
N ASN A 92 5.69 10.22 -10.36
CA ASN A 92 6.70 10.38 -11.41
C ASN A 92 6.64 9.27 -12.48
N GLY A 93 6.15 8.09 -12.13
CA GLY A 93 6.14 6.92 -13.02
C GLY A 93 5.26 7.08 -14.25
N ARG A 94 4.12 7.78 -14.13
CA ARG A 94 3.19 8.03 -15.24
C ARG A 94 3.79 8.80 -16.41
N TYR A 95 4.71 9.69 -16.09
CA TYR A 95 5.40 10.53 -17.07
C TYR A 95 6.85 10.08 -17.19
N PHE A 96 7.22 8.88 -16.75
CA PHE A 96 8.62 8.49 -16.71
C PHE A 96 9.23 8.57 -18.10
N GLU A 97 8.59 7.94 -19.10
CA GLU A 97 9.06 7.94 -20.49
C GLU A 97 9.09 9.35 -21.07
N LEU A 98 8.05 10.16 -20.81
CA LEU A 98 7.98 11.55 -21.26
C LEU A 98 9.08 12.43 -20.63
N ASN A 99 9.22 12.37 -19.31
CA ASN A 99 10.27 13.07 -18.56
C ASN A 99 11.65 12.58 -18.95
N PHE A 100 11.76 11.33 -19.39
CA PHE A 100 13.01 10.72 -19.80
C PHE A 100 13.45 11.22 -21.18
N ILE A 101 12.55 11.25 -22.17
CA ILE A 101 12.88 11.73 -23.52
C ILE A 101 13.15 13.25 -23.59
N THR A 102 12.70 14.02 -22.58
CA THR A 102 12.93 15.47 -22.50
C THR A 102 14.20 15.87 -21.74
N LYS A 103 14.99 14.90 -21.24
CA LYS A 103 16.27 15.20 -20.56
C LYS A 103 17.32 15.68 -21.54
N LYS A 104 18.16 16.62 -21.07
CA LYS A 104 19.33 17.14 -21.81
C LYS A 104 20.36 16.03 -22.12
N GLU A 105 20.48 15.05 -21.23
CA GLU A 105 21.31 13.86 -21.43
C GLU A 105 20.49 12.59 -21.15
N ILE A 106 20.35 11.76 -22.18
CA ILE A 106 19.50 10.56 -22.20
C ILE A 106 20.35 9.28 -22.20
N PHE A 107 21.60 9.38 -22.70
CA PHE A 107 22.53 8.25 -22.83
C PHE A 107 23.57 8.28 -21.71
N GLU A 108 23.49 7.30 -20.82
CA GLU A 108 24.49 7.07 -19.78
C GLU A 108 25.45 5.97 -20.25
N LYS A 109 26.71 6.03 -19.78
CA LYS A 109 27.63 4.89 -19.94
C LYS A 109 27.11 3.76 -19.06
N THR A 110 26.67 2.67 -19.68
CA THR A 110 26.30 1.44 -18.96
C THR A 110 27.55 0.73 -18.44
N ASN A 111 27.38 -0.20 -17.50
CA ASN A 111 28.46 -1.05 -16.98
C ASN A 111 29.20 -1.86 -18.07
N SER A 112 28.62 -1.98 -19.27
CA SER A 112 29.22 -2.63 -20.44
C SER A 112 30.04 -1.70 -21.34
N GLY A 113 30.21 -0.42 -20.95
CA GLY A 113 30.88 0.60 -21.76
C GLY A 113 30.04 1.16 -22.92
N LYS A 114 28.87 0.56 -23.23
CA LYS A 114 27.94 1.03 -24.25
C LYS A 114 27.12 2.21 -23.74
N ARG A 115 26.90 3.23 -24.59
CA ARG A 115 25.91 4.29 -24.35
C ARG A 115 24.52 3.69 -24.45
N GLY A 116 23.72 3.84 -23.41
CA GLY A 116 22.38 3.29 -23.34
C GLY A 116 21.47 4.08 -22.41
N ILE A 117 20.19 3.75 -22.47
CA ILE A 117 19.19 4.34 -21.59
C ILE A 117 19.15 3.59 -20.27
N ASN A 118 19.25 4.31 -19.16
CA ASN A 118 19.19 3.74 -17.81
C ASN A 118 17.78 3.83 -17.20
N TYR A 119 16.99 2.76 -17.34
CA TYR A 119 15.65 2.64 -16.76
C TYR A 119 15.63 2.22 -15.28
N SER A 120 16.78 1.98 -14.63
CA SER A 120 16.85 1.40 -13.27
C SER A 120 16.13 2.23 -12.20
N HIS A 121 16.00 3.54 -12.43
CA HIS A 121 15.32 4.45 -11.52
C HIS A 121 13.80 4.45 -11.66
N ALA A 122 13.25 3.86 -12.73
CA ALA A 122 11.81 3.84 -12.97
C ALA A 122 11.09 3.05 -11.87
N PRO A 123 10.01 3.58 -11.26
CA PRO A 123 9.30 2.88 -10.19
C PRO A 123 8.80 1.49 -10.57
N ILE A 124 8.40 1.30 -11.84
CA ILE A 124 7.98 0.00 -12.37
C ILE A 124 9.13 -1.01 -12.40
N VAL A 125 10.34 -0.56 -12.78
CA VAL A 125 11.54 -1.40 -12.77
C VAL A 125 11.93 -1.78 -11.35
N LYS A 126 11.82 -0.85 -10.39
CA LYS A 126 12.06 -1.16 -8.98
C LYS A 126 11.08 -2.18 -8.40
N MET A 127 9.81 -2.14 -8.82
CA MET A 127 8.84 -3.19 -8.46
C MET A 127 9.20 -4.52 -9.10
N ASN A 128 9.60 -4.54 -10.38
CA ASN A 128 10.04 -5.76 -11.04
C ASN A 128 11.28 -6.37 -10.37
N ILE A 129 12.25 -5.56 -9.96
CA ILE A 129 13.43 -6.01 -9.21
C ILE A 129 13.01 -6.61 -7.86
N LEU A 130 12.04 -6.00 -7.16
CA LEU A 130 11.52 -6.55 -5.91
C LEU A 130 10.95 -7.95 -6.10
N VAL A 131 10.10 -8.15 -7.11
CA VAL A 131 9.50 -9.46 -7.42
C VAL A 131 10.57 -10.44 -7.89
N HIS A 132 11.46 -10.01 -8.78
CA HIS A 132 12.55 -10.83 -9.30
C HIS A 132 13.44 -11.39 -8.17
N ASN A 133 13.74 -10.60 -7.14
CA ASN A 133 14.54 -11.07 -6.01
C ASN A 133 13.88 -12.24 -5.27
N TYR A 134 12.54 -12.26 -5.20
CA TYR A 134 11.81 -13.41 -4.66
C TYR A 134 11.84 -14.59 -5.61
N VAL A 135 11.61 -14.37 -6.91
CA VAL A 135 11.71 -15.44 -7.91
C VAL A 135 13.11 -16.06 -7.90
N LYS A 136 14.17 -15.27 -7.83
CA LYS A 136 15.55 -15.76 -7.78
C LYS A 136 15.85 -16.53 -6.50
N LYS A 137 15.25 -16.14 -5.38
CA LYS A 137 15.38 -16.84 -4.10
C LYS A 137 14.66 -18.19 -4.13
N ASP A 138 13.42 -18.21 -4.61
CA ASP A 138 12.52 -19.36 -4.50
C ASP A 138 12.68 -20.32 -5.70
N HIS A 139 13.02 -19.79 -6.88
CA HIS A 139 13.15 -20.49 -8.17
C HIS A 139 14.34 -19.98 -9.01
N PRO A 140 15.60 -20.15 -8.57
CA PRO A 140 16.77 -19.54 -9.21
C PRO A 140 16.94 -19.89 -10.70
N SER A 141 16.59 -21.11 -11.12
CA SER A 141 16.69 -21.57 -12.51
C SER A 141 15.64 -20.97 -13.46
N LEU A 142 14.62 -20.29 -12.90
CA LEU A 142 13.52 -19.68 -13.64
C LEU A 142 13.51 -18.15 -13.53
N ALA A 143 14.46 -17.55 -12.80
CA ALA A 143 14.52 -16.11 -12.55
C ALA A 143 14.57 -15.28 -13.83
N ASP A 144 15.24 -15.79 -14.87
CA ASP A 144 15.40 -15.11 -16.16
C ASP A 144 14.31 -15.47 -17.18
N LYS A 145 13.35 -16.34 -16.81
CA LYS A 145 12.24 -16.76 -17.67
C LYS A 145 10.96 -16.00 -17.27
N MET A 146 10.71 -14.87 -17.91
CA MET A 146 9.39 -14.20 -17.84
C MET A 146 8.46 -14.81 -18.89
N ASN A 147 7.72 -15.87 -18.55
CA ASN A 147 6.64 -16.37 -19.39
C ASN A 147 5.27 -16.13 -18.72
N PHE A 148 4.60 -15.04 -19.08
CA PHE A 148 3.31 -14.65 -18.48
C PHE A 148 2.13 -15.52 -18.91
N ASP A 149 2.30 -16.34 -19.94
CA ASP A 149 1.27 -17.27 -20.41
C ASP A 149 1.32 -18.62 -19.66
N ASP A 150 2.35 -18.85 -18.83
CA ASP A 150 2.44 -20.02 -17.96
C ASP A 150 1.61 -19.80 -16.68
N PRO A 151 0.57 -20.61 -16.40
CA PRO A 151 -0.18 -20.52 -15.15
C PRO A 151 0.65 -20.84 -13.90
N ASN A 152 1.78 -21.54 -14.06
CA ASN A 152 2.77 -21.81 -13.00
C ASN A 152 3.94 -20.83 -13.02
N ASN A 153 3.76 -19.64 -13.60
CA ASN A 153 4.80 -18.62 -13.68
C ASN A 153 5.30 -18.22 -12.28
N PRO A 154 6.60 -18.41 -11.97
CA PRO A 154 7.21 -18.04 -10.69
C PRO A 154 7.01 -16.57 -10.31
N TRP A 155 6.87 -15.68 -11.29
CA TRP A 155 6.56 -14.26 -11.07
C TRP A 155 5.14 -14.05 -10.55
N VAL A 156 4.17 -14.81 -11.05
CA VAL A 156 2.78 -14.79 -10.56
C VAL A 156 2.73 -15.33 -9.14
N GLU A 157 3.44 -16.42 -8.88
CA GLU A 157 3.56 -17.00 -7.54
C GLU A 157 4.23 -16.03 -6.56
N ALA A 158 5.36 -15.42 -6.92
CA ALA A 158 6.03 -14.44 -6.09
C ALA A 158 5.13 -13.23 -5.77
N ASN A 159 4.34 -12.76 -6.74
CA ASN A 159 3.33 -11.73 -6.47
C ASN A 159 2.26 -12.21 -5.48
N ARG A 160 1.75 -13.44 -5.68
CA ARG A 160 0.72 -14.05 -4.81
C ARG A 160 1.20 -14.22 -3.38
N LEU A 161 2.46 -14.56 -3.17
CA LEU A 161 3.02 -14.85 -1.85
C LEU A 161 3.58 -13.61 -1.14
N HIS A 162 4.17 -12.67 -1.87
CA HIS A 162 4.95 -11.59 -1.24
C HIS A 162 4.38 -10.18 -1.44
N ILE A 163 3.62 -9.94 -2.51
CA ILE A 163 3.10 -8.60 -2.86
C ILE A 163 1.63 -8.45 -2.48
N ILE A 164 0.81 -9.42 -2.87
CA ILE A 164 -0.63 -9.41 -2.64
C ILE A 164 -0.98 -9.50 -1.13
N PRO A 165 -0.35 -10.37 -0.31
CA PRO A 165 -0.76 -10.52 1.08
C PRO A 165 -0.58 -9.25 1.93
N PRO A 166 0.55 -8.51 1.86
CA PRO A 166 0.67 -7.25 2.59
C PRO A 166 -0.38 -6.20 2.17
N LEU A 167 -0.69 -6.09 0.87
CA LEU A 167 -1.72 -5.17 0.38
C LEU A 167 -3.12 -5.57 0.83
N LYS A 168 -3.43 -6.86 0.76
CA LYS A 168 -4.68 -7.41 1.30
C LYS A 168 -4.81 -7.09 2.79
N LYS A 169 -3.80 -7.43 3.59
CA LYS A 169 -3.79 -7.17 5.05
C LYS A 169 -3.92 -5.68 5.35
N PHE A 170 -3.32 -4.81 4.55
CA PHE A 170 -3.47 -3.36 4.66
C PHE A 170 -4.92 -2.92 4.44
N ILE A 171 -5.58 -3.39 3.37
CA ILE A 171 -7.01 -3.10 3.12
C ILE A 171 -7.87 -3.58 4.29
N GLY A 172 -7.63 -4.80 4.80
CA GLY A 172 -8.36 -5.34 5.94
C GLY A 172 -8.20 -4.50 7.21
N ALA A 173 -6.98 -4.03 7.50
CA ALA A 173 -6.69 -3.17 8.63
C ALA A 173 -7.36 -1.79 8.51
N LEU A 174 -7.34 -1.18 7.30
CA LEU A 174 -8.08 0.06 7.05
C LEU A 174 -9.60 -0.15 7.21
N ALA A 175 -10.13 -1.25 6.68
CA ALA A 175 -11.55 -1.62 6.76
C ALA A 175 -12.05 -1.80 8.19
N ARG A 176 -11.23 -2.39 9.07
CA ARG A 176 -11.56 -2.57 10.48
C ARG A 176 -11.68 -1.24 11.22
N GLN A 177 -10.91 -0.20 10.87
CA GLN A 177 -11.11 1.11 11.51
C GLN A 177 -12.53 1.67 11.32
N PHE A 178 -13.15 1.43 10.15
CA PHE A 178 -14.54 1.79 9.91
C PHE A 178 -15.51 0.92 10.69
N SER A 179 -15.27 -0.40 10.72
CA SER A 179 -16.20 -1.38 11.28
C SER A 179 -16.19 -1.40 12.82
N LEU A 180 -15.03 -1.17 13.42
CA LEU A 180 -14.82 -1.21 14.87
C LEU A 180 -15.08 0.14 15.55
N GLY A 181 -15.64 1.13 14.84
CA GLY A 181 -16.00 2.43 15.40
C GLY A 181 -14.82 3.37 15.71
N ILE A 182 -13.61 3.03 15.27
CA ILE A 182 -12.40 3.84 15.47
C ILE A 182 -12.58 5.24 14.86
N LEU A 183 -13.15 5.28 13.65
CA LEU A 183 -13.41 6.50 12.88
C LEU A 183 -14.71 7.22 13.26
N GLY A 184 -15.49 6.69 14.20
CA GLY A 184 -16.73 7.31 14.69
C GLY A 184 -17.99 6.81 14.01
N TYR A 185 -19.13 7.31 14.48
CA TYR A 185 -20.45 6.79 14.08
C TYR A 185 -20.75 7.01 12.60
N GLU A 186 -20.43 8.18 12.03
CA GLU A 186 -20.64 8.47 10.61
C GLU A 186 -19.89 7.50 9.68
N ALA A 187 -18.71 7.05 10.12
CA ALA A 187 -17.92 6.09 9.37
C ALA A 187 -18.63 4.72 9.22
N THR A 188 -19.46 4.34 10.19
CA THR A 188 -20.20 3.07 10.12
C THR A 188 -21.31 3.09 9.05
N LYS A 189 -21.78 4.30 8.70
CA LYS A 189 -22.89 4.53 7.77
C LYS A 189 -22.47 4.58 6.30
N CYS A 190 -21.20 4.79 5.96
CA CYS A 190 -20.86 4.97 4.55
C CYS A 190 -21.03 3.66 3.76
N ARG A 191 -21.88 3.71 2.72
CA ARG A 191 -22.33 2.53 1.96
C ARG A 191 -21.21 1.85 1.18
N SER A 192 -20.29 2.62 0.61
CA SER A 192 -19.11 2.11 -0.09
C SER A 192 -18.22 1.25 0.80
N ILE A 193 -18.21 1.56 2.11
CA ILE A 193 -17.44 0.79 3.08
C ILE A 193 -18.07 -0.57 3.32
N ASN A 194 -19.38 -0.77 3.22
CA ASN A 194 -19.98 -2.09 3.40
C ASN A 194 -19.39 -3.15 2.43
N THR A 195 -18.95 -2.73 1.24
CA THR A 195 -18.20 -3.58 0.30
C THR A 195 -16.79 -3.87 0.81
N ILE A 196 -16.12 -2.88 1.41
CA ILE A 196 -14.79 -3.00 2.02
C ILE A 196 -14.84 -3.79 3.34
N LYS A 197 -15.94 -3.72 4.12
CA LYS A 197 -16.16 -4.50 5.34
C LYS A 197 -16.12 -6.00 5.06
N ARG A 198 -16.55 -6.44 3.87
CA ARG A 198 -16.40 -7.86 3.47
C ARG A 198 -14.94 -8.30 3.55
N TYR A 199 -14.00 -7.43 3.17
CA TYR A 199 -12.56 -7.70 3.29
C TYR A 199 -12.06 -7.70 4.75
N ALA A 200 -12.72 -6.99 5.66
CA ALA A 200 -12.37 -7.01 7.08
C ALA A 200 -12.62 -8.38 7.75
N TYR A 201 -13.55 -9.17 7.20
CA TYR A 201 -14.06 -10.42 7.79
C TYR A 201 -13.83 -11.67 6.93
N LEU A 202 -13.13 -11.57 5.80
CA LEU A 202 -12.75 -12.75 5.02
C LEU A 202 -11.87 -13.66 5.90
N LYS A 203 -12.18 -14.97 5.95
CA LYS A 203 -11.49 -15.97 6.81
C LYS A 203 -9.96 -15.98 6.63
N ASP A 204 -9.49 -15.64 5.44
CA ASP A 204 -8.06 -15.56 5.08
C ASP A 204 -7.31 -14.39 5.76
N TYR A 205 -8.01 -13.55 6.52
CA TYR A 205 -7.49 -12.34 7.16
C TYR A 205 -7.44 -12.44 8.68
N LYS A 206 -7.57 -13.66 9.23
CA LYS A 206 -7.22 -13.89 10.63
C LYS A 206 -5.77 -13.43 10.79
N VAL A 207 -5.59 -12.42 11.63
CA VAL A 207 -4.26 -12.02 12.07
C VAL A 207 -3.76 -13.19 12.90
N GLU A 208 -2.97 -14.07 12.29
CA GLU A 208 -2.29 -15.09 13.06
C GLU A 208 -1.09 -14.42 13.72
N ASP A 209 -0.95 -14.61 15.03
CA ASP A 209 0.20 -14.15 15.83
C ASP A 209 1.54 -14.75 15.34
N LYS A 210 1.50 -15.63 14.35
CA LYS A 210 2.68 -16.25 13.72
C LYS A 210 3.21 -15.49 12.50
N ASP A 211 2.44 -14.56 11.92
CA ASP A 211 2.88 -13.72 10.79
C ASP A 211 4.10 -12.84 11.11
N TRP A 212 4.45 -12.72 12.39
CA TRP A 212 5.55 -11.92 12.90
C TRP A 212 6.89 -12.66 12.91
N ILE A 213 6.90 -13.97 12.65
CA ILE A 213 8.10 -14.80 12.58
C ILE A 213 8.46 -15.01 11.10
N ILE A 214 8.83 -13.93 10.42
CA ILE A 214 9.65 -14.05 9.21
C ILE A 214 10.97 -13.38 9.56
N LYS A 215 11.94 -14.24 9.93
CA LYS A 215 13.35 -13.88 10.10
C LYS A 215 13.95 -13.42 8.76
#